data_AF-A0A4Q3F4H4-F1
#
_entry.id   AF-A0A4Q3F4H4-F1
#
_cell.length_a   1.000
_cell.length_b   1.000
_cell.length_c   1.000
_cell.angle_alpha   90.00
_cell.angle_beta   90.00
_cell.angle_gamma   90.00
#
_symmetry.space_group_name_H-M   'P 1'
#
loop_
_entity.id
_entity.type
_entity.pdbx_description
1 polymer ?
#
loop_
_entity_poly.entity_id
_entity_poly.type
_entity_poly.pdbx_seq_one_letter_code
_entity_poly.pdbx_strand_id
1 'polypeptide(L)' 'LIDAGDCVELGAVLAGDVPARRSNDDITIADLTGIAVQDIAIARVVLDGLGAARVKPEHHG' A
#
# COMPACT_ATOMS: atom_id res chain seq x y z
N LEU A 1 7.83 -16.45 20.90
CA LEU A 1 8.71 -15.85 19.89
C LEU A 1 7.88 -15.80 18.61
N ILE A 2 7.84 -14.67 17.90
CA ILE A 2 7.01 -14.49 16.69
C ILE A 2 7.62 -15.30 15.54
N ASP A 3 6.80 -15.99 14.74
CA ASP A 3 7.21 -16.73 13.55
C ASP A 3 6.52 -16.25 12.25
N ALA A 4 6.89 -16.83 11.11
CA ALA A 4 6.38 -16.41 9.80
C ALA A 4 4.87 -16.61 9.62
N GLY A 5 4.25 -17.56 10.34
CA GLY A 5 2.81 -17.80 10.34
C GLY A 5 2.01 -16.76 11.13
N ASP A 6 2.67 -15.95 11.96
CA ASP A 6 2.06 -14.81 12.65
C ASP A 6 1.98 -13.56 11.76
N CYS A 7 2.72 -13.54 10.64
CA CYS A 7 2.70 -12.43 9.69
C CYS A 7 1.43 -12.47 8.84
N VAL A 8 0.82 -11.30 8.68
CA VAL A 8 -0.32 -11.09 7.79
C VAL A 8 0.01 -10.02 6.76
N GLU A 9 -0.54 -10.16 5.56
CA GLU A 9 -0.36 -9.18 4.48
C GLU A 9 -1.04 -7.85 4.83
N LEU A 10 -0.30 -6.75 4.70
CA LEU A 10 -0.84 -5.41 4.95
C LEU A 10 -2.05 -5.11 4.06
N GLY A 11 -2.05 -5.60 2.82
CA GLY A 11 -3.18 -5.46 1.90
C GLY A 11 -4.47 -6.08 2.43
N ALA A 12 -4.40 -7.27 3.02
CA ALA A 12 -5.57 -7.95 3.59
C ALA A 12 -6.09 -7.22 4.84
N VAL A 13 -5.20 -6.63 5.64
CA VAL A 13 -5.57 -5.79 6.79
C VAL A 13 -6.33 -4.54 6.31
N LEU A 14 -5.81 -3.85 5.29
CA LEU A 14 -6.42 -2.63 4.74
C LEU A 14 -7.77 -2.90 4.06
N ALA A 15 -7.93 -4.08 3.46
CA ALA A 15 -9.20 -4.54 2.88
C ALA A 15 -10.24 -4.96 3.94
N GLY A 16 -9.80 -5.18 5.19
CA GLY A 16 -10.66 -5.68 6.27
C GLY A 16 -10.84 -7.20 6.28
N ASP A 17 -10.07 -7.93 5.47
CA ASP A 17 -10.16 -9.39 5.34
C ASP A 17 -9.57 -10.13 6.55
N VAL A 18 -8.58 -9.52 7.21
CA VAL A 18 -7.92 -10.09 8.40
C VAL A 18 -7.80 -9.07 9.54
N PRO A 19 -8.01 -9.48 10.80
CA PRO A 19 -7.85 -8.61 11.95
C PRO A 19 -6.36 -8.38 12.25
N ALA A 20 -5.93 -7.12 12.32
CA ALA A 20 -4.59 -6.74 12.76
C ALA A 20 -4.56 -6.50 14.29
N ARG A 21 -4.62 -5.24 14.73
CA ARG A 21 -4.68 -4.86 16.16
C ARG A 21 -5.99 -5.30 16.77
N ARG A 22 -5.95 -6.01 17.91
CA ARG A 22 -7.12 -6.59 18.59
C ARG A 22 -7.43 -5.88 19.90
N SER A 23 -6.43 -5.31 20.54
CA SER A 23 -6.56 -4.57 21.79
C SER A 23 -5.66 -3.33 21.85
N ASN A 24 -5.90 -2.47 22.85
CA ASN A 24 -5.05 -1.30 23.12
C ASN A 24 -3.68 -1.69 23.72
N ASP A 25 -3.58 -2.86 24.34
CA ASP A 25 -2.34 -3.34 24.96
C ASP A 25 -1.44 -4.06 23.94
N ASP A 26 -1.94 -4.32 22.73
CA ASP A 26 -1.18 -4.99 21.67
C ASP A 26 -0.05 -4.10 21.14
N ILE A 27 1.13 -4.70 20.96
CA ILE A 27 2.22 -4.08 20.18
C ILE A 27 2.13 -4.60 18.74
N THR A 28 2.06 -3.68 17.78
CA THR A 28 2.00 -4.01 16.35
C THR A 28 3.32 -3.71 15.67
N ILE A 29 3.83 -4.65 14.87
CA ILE A 29 5.03 -4.48 14.06
C ILE A 29 4.59 -4.55 12.60
N ALA A 30 5.07 -3.61 11.79
CA ALA A 30 4.91 -3.65 10.34
C ALA A 30 6.31 -3.68 9.72
N ASP A 31 6.60 -4.74 8.97
CA ASP A 31 7.77 -4.78 8.11
C ASP A 31 7.40 -4.16 6.76
N LEU A 32 8.01 -3.02 6.47
CA LEU A 32 7.84 -2.27 5.23
C LEU A 32 9.15 -2.27 4.44
N THR A 33 9.87 -3.39 4.43
CA THR A 33 10.93 -3.67 3.46
C THR A 33 10.32 -3.54 2.07
N GLY A 34 10.46 -2.34 1.50
CA GLY A 34 9.55 -1.77 0.52
C GLY A 34 9.32 -2.62 -0.73
N ILE A 35 8.08 -2.60 -1.20
CA ILE A 35 7.66 -3.20 -2.47
C ILE A 35 7.60 -2.11 -3.54
N ALA A 36 8.08 -2.40 -4.75
CA ALA A 36 8.15 -1.41 -5.84
C ALA A 36 6.81 -0.74 -6.16
N VAL A 37 5.67 -1.38 -5.84
CA VAL A 37 4.33 -0.81 -6.01
C VAL A 37 4.09 0.43 -5.14
N GLN A 38 4.67 0.50 -3.94
CA GLN A 38 4.52 1.67 -3.04
C GLN A 38 5.14 2.91 -3.67
N ASP A 39 6.35 2.78 -4.22
CA ASP A 39 7.05 3.87 -4.90
C ASP A 39 6.27 4.35 -6.13
N ILE A 40 5.73 3.42 -6.93
CA ILE A 40 4.91 3.73 -8.10
C ILE A 40 3.63 4.46 -7.69
N ALA A 41 2.98 4.05 -6.61
CA ALA A 41 1.77 4.70 -6.11
C ALA A 41 2.07 6.16 -5.70
N ILE A 42 3.17 6.40 -4.98
CA ILE A 42 3.60 7.76 -4.61
C ILE A 42 3.91 8.59 -5.86
N ALA A 43 4.66 8.04 -6.82
CA ALA A 43 5.00 8.73 -8.05
C ALA A 43 3.76 9.15 -8.85
N ARG A 44 2.73 8.30 -8.90
CA ARG A 44 1.44 8.61 -9.53
C ARG A 44 0.74 9.77 -8.82
N VAL A 45 0.65 9.74 -7.49
CA VAL A 45 0.02 10.83 -6.72
C VAL A 45 0.74 12.16 -6.97
N VAL A 46 2.06 12.16 -7.04
CA VAL A 46 2.86 13.35 -7.37
C VAL A 46 2.56 13.82 -8.80
N LEU A 47 2.55 12.92 -9.77
CA LEU A 47 2.26 13.24 -11.17
C LEU A 47 0.86 13.83 -11.35
N ASP A 48 -0.13 13.24 -10.68
CA ASP A 48 -1.52 13.70 -10.66
C ASP A 48 -1.62 15.09 -10.04
N GLY A 49 -0.94 15.33 -8.92
CA GLY A 49 -0.91 16.62 -8.22
C GLY A 49 -0.27 17.74 -9.05
N LEU A 50 0.67 17.42 -9.93
CA LEU A 50 1.26 18.37 -10.88
C LEU A 50 0.39 18.62 -12.12
N GLY A 51 -0.77 17.96 -12.24
CA GLY A 51 -1.65 18.05 -13.41
C GLY A 51 -1.12 17.35 -14.66
N ALA A 52 0.01 16.64 -14.55
CA ALA A 52 0.65 15.95 -15.67
C ALA A 52 -0.10 14.67 -16.10
N ALA A 53 -1.06 14.21 -15.31
CA ALA A 53 -1.92 13.07 -15.65
C ALA A 53 -2.99 13.36 -16.71
N ARG A 54 -3.16 14.62 -17.12
CA ARG A 54 -4.02 14.99 -18.27
C ARG A 54 -3.25 14.93 -19.59
N VAL A 55 -2.55 13.84 -19.87
CA VAL A 55 -2.17 13.54 -21.26
C VAL A 55 -3.42 12.95 -21.93
N LYS A 56 -4.09 13.74 -22.78
CA LYS A 56 -5.18 13.21 -23.62
C LYS A 56 -4.58 12.11 -24.51
N PRO A 57 -5.24 10.95 -24.66
CA PRO A 57 -4.76 9.94 -25.58
C PRO A 57 -4.75 10.53 -27.00
N GLU A 58 -3.59 10.52 -27.65
CA GLU A 58 -3.48 10.85 -29.07
C GLU A 58 -4.39 9.94 -29.90
N HIS A 59 -5.47 10.51 -30.44
CA HIS A 59 -6.25 9.88 -31.50
C HIS A 59 -5.37 9.76 -32.76
N HIS A 60 -4.75 8.61 -32.95
CA HIS A 60 -4.26 8.20 -34.27
C HIS A 60 -5.46 7.65 -35.05
N GLY A 61 -5.92 8.45 -36.01
CA GLY A 61 -6.90 8.04 -37.02
C GLY A 61 -6.29 7.17 -38.10
#